data_AF-A0A2X3LSQ5-F1
#
_entry.id   AF-A0A2X3LSQ5-F1
#
_cell.length_a   1.000
_cell.length_b   1.000
_cell.length_c   1.000
_cell.angle_alpha   90.00
_cell.angle_beta   90.00
_cell.angle_gamma   90.00
#
_symmetry.space_group_name_H-M   'P 1'
#
loop_
_entity.id
_entity.type
_entity.pdbx_description
1 polymer ?
#
loop_
_entity_poly.entity_id
_entity_poly.type
_entity_poly.pdbx_seq_one_letter_code
_entity_poly.pdbx_strand_id
1 'polypeptide(L)' 'MDGRLRWQGQEWCIVKAPWMIKSGMMLRLRSDGGKRQHLWLAADSMDEAEWRDLRRILLQQETQR' A
#
# COMPACT_ATOMS: atom_id res chain seq x y z
N MET A 1 -12.57 6.44 -0.45
CA MET A 1 -12.18 5.60 0.71
C MET A 1 -10.76 6.00 1.12
N ASP A 2 -10.57 6.29 2.40
CA ASP A 2 -9.57 7.22 2.96
C ASP A 2 -8.08 6.75 2.97
N GLY A 3 -7.69 5.78 2.13
CA GLY A 3 -6.31 5.26 2.09
C GLY A 3 -5.84 4.67 3.43
N ARG A 4 -6.79 4.19 4.26
CA ARG A 4 -6.55 3.61 5.57
C ARG A 4 -6.33 2.10 5.45
N LEU A 5 -5.19 1.65 5.94
CA LEU A 5 -4.75 0.26 5.97
C LEU A 5 -4.61 -0.17 7.44
N ARG A 6 -5.23 -1.28 7.82
CA ARG A 6 -5.00 -1.89 9.13
C ARG A 6 -3.87 -2.91 9.02
N TRP A 7 -2.76 -2.66 9.70
CA TRP A 7 -1.56 -3.50 9.67
C TRP A 7 -0.99 -3.69 11.08
N GLN A 8 -0.66 -4.93 11.44
CA GLN A 8 -0.22 -5.33 12.80
C GLN A 8 -1.13 -4.82 13.93
N GLY A 9 -2.45 -4.84 13.72
CA GLY A 9 -3.42 -4.37 14.73
C GLY A 9 -3.52 -2.85 14.87
N GLN A 10 -2.78 -2.07 14.08
CA GLN A 10 -2.80 -0.62 14.08
C GLN A 10 -3.39 -0.10 12.76
N GLU A 11 -4.13 1.00 12.82
CA GLU A 11 -4.54 1.75 11.63
C GLU A 11 -3.40 2.65 11.13
N TRP A 12 -3.16 2.57 9.83
CA TRP A 12 -2.16 3.32 9.11
C TRP A 12 -2.82 4.05 7.93
N CYS A 13 -2.39 5.26 7.66
CA CYS A 13 -2.76 6.00 6.46
C CYS A 13 -1.64 5.95 5.44
N ILE A 14 -1.99 5.68 4.18
CA ILE A 14 -1.07 5.79 3.05
C ILE A 14 -0.87 7.29 2.77
N VAL A 15 0.33 7.80 3.06
CA VAL A 15 0.60 9.24 2.98
C VAL A 15 1.09 9.68 1.62
N LYS A 16 1.66 8.77 0.81
CA LYS A 16 2.21 9.05 -0.51
C LYS A 16 1.90 7.91 -1.48
N ALA A 17 2.00 8.22 -2.77
CA ALA A 17 1.92 7.25 -3.86
C ALA A 17 2.84 6.05 -3.59
N PRO A 18 2.32 4.80 -3.63
CA PRO A 18 3.15 3.59 -3.63
C PRO A 18 4.28 3.65 -4.66
N TRP A 19 5.45 3.18 -4.23
CA TRP A 19 6.57 2.99 -5.12
C TRP A 19 6.51 1.60 -5.71
N MET A 20 6.25 1.54 -7.01
CA MET A 20 5.94 0.29 -7.68
C MET A 20 7.10 -0.12 -8.59
N ILE A 21 7.61 -1.33 -8.39
CA ILE A 21 8.64 -1.94 -9.23
C ILE A 21 8.15 -3.28 -9.77
N LYS A 22 8.86 -3.88 -10.72
CA LYS A 22 8.47 -5.18 -11.31
C LYS A 22 8.37 -6.31 -10.28
N SER A 23 9.21 -6.26 -9.25
CA SER A 23 9.32 -7.32 -8.24
C SER A 23 8.51 -7.05 -6.95
N GLY A 24 7.81 -5.92 -6.87
CA GLY A 24 7.13 -5.55 -5.63
C GLY A 24 6.72 -4.08 -5.56
N MET A 25 6.20 -3.68 -4.41
CA MET A 25 5.70 -2.33 -4.17
C MET A 25 6.01 -1.90 -2.74
N MET A 26 6.49 -0.67 -2.58
CA MET A 26 6.73 -0.04 -1.29
C MET A 26 5.64 0.99 -0.98
N LEU A 27 4.87 0.72 0.07
CA LEU A 27 3.86 1.61 0.61
C LEU A 27 4.44 2.43 1.76
N ARG A 28 4.21 3.75 1.73
CA ARG A 28 4.60 4.65 2.81
C ARG A 28 3.40 4.90 3.71
N LEU A 29 3.47 4.33 4.90
CA LEU A 29 2.42 4.34 5.90
C LEU A 29 2.74 5.35 6.99
N ARG A 30 1.72 6.03 7.51
CA ARG A 30 1.80 6.89 8.69
C ARG A 30 0.68 6.52 9.65
N SER A 31 1.00 6.25 10.91
CA SER A 31 -0.03 6.08 11.94
C SER A 31 -0.55 7.45 12.39
N ASP A 32 -1.70 7.46 13.04
CA ASP A 32 -2.29 8.66 13.63
C ASP A 32 -1.34 9.30 14.67
N GLY A 33 -0.70 8.46 15.50
CA GLY A 33 0.33 8.87 16.47
C GLY A 33 1.68 9.31 15.87
N GLY A 34 1.73 9.63 14.57
CA GLY A 34 2.91 10.20 13.91
C GLY A 34 4.01 9.19 13.55
N LYS A 35 3.85 7.90 13.82
CA LYS A 35 4.82 6.87 13.42
C LYS A 35 4.78 6.70 11.91
N ARG A 36 5.95 6.49 11.29
CA ARG A 36 6.09 6.25 9.85
C ARG A 36 6.63 4.85 9.64
N GLN A 37 6.05 4.12 8.70
CA GLN A 37 6.49 2.77 8.37
C GLN A 37 6.52 2.57 6.85
N HIS A 38 7.52 1.83 6.38
CA HIS A 38 7.59 1.39 4.99
C HIS A 38 7.15 -0.06 4.93
N LEU A 39 6.06 -0.33 4.22
CA LEU A 39 5.57 -1.68 3.99
C LEU A 39 6.03 -2.10 2.59
N TRP A 40 6.85 -3.15 2.52
CA TRP A 40 7.25 -3.76 1.26
C TRP A 40 6.34 -4.94 0.96
N LEU A 41 5.68 -4.91 -0.18
CA LEU A 41 4.90 -6.00 -0.73
C LEU A 41 5.71 -6.63 -1.86
N ALA A 42 6.12 -7.89 -1.69
CA ALA A 42 6.83 -8.61 -2.73
C ALA A 42 5.81 -9.21 -3.71
N ALA A 43 6.09 -9.11 -5.02
CA ALA A 43 5.21 -9.65 -6.05
C ALA A 43 5.21 -11.19 -6.06
N ASP A 44 6.25 -11.83 -5.51
CA ASP A 44 6.33 -13.29 -5.37
C ASP A 44 5.49 -13.85 -4.21
N SER A 45 5.02 -12.99 -3.30
CA SER A 45 4.24 -13.42 -2.14
C SER A 45 2.76 -13.67 -2.46
N MET A 46 2.33 -13.40 -3.69
CA MET A 46 0.95 -13.58 -4.14
C MET A 46 0.92 -13.88 -5.65
N ASP A 47 -0.14 -14.54 -6.12
CA ASP A 47 -0.31 -14.84 -7.53
C ASP A 47 -0.40 -13.56 -8.39
N GLU A 48 0.00 -13.65 -9.65
CA GLU A 48 0.03 -12.50 -10.56
C GLU A 48 -1.34 -11.82 -10.71
N ALA A 49 -2.42 -12.59 -10.65
CA ALA A 49 -3.79 -12.07 -10.70
C ALA A 49 -4.11 -11.21 -9.46
N GLU A 50 -3.77 -11.68 -8.26
CA GLU A 50 -3.94 -10.95 -7.01
C GLU A 50 -3.06 -9.71 -6.98
N TRP A 51 -1.81 -9.83 -7.45
CA TRP A 51 -0.89 -8.71 -7.57
C TRP A 51 -1.46 -7.61 -8.49
N ARG A 52 -2.03 -8.01 -9.63
CA ARG A 52 -2.63 -7.10 -10.61
C ARG A 52 -3.88 -6.40 -10.06
N ASP A 53 -4.71 -7.13 -9.32
CA ASP A 53 -5.91 -6.57 -8.69
C ASP A 53 -5.53 -5.59 -7.57
N LEU A 54 -4.61 -5.97 -6.69
CA LEU A 54 -4.04 -5.11 -5.66
C LEU A 54 -3.46 -3.83 -6.26
N ARG A 55 -2.67 -3.97 -7.33
CA ARG A 55 -2.10 -2.85 -8.07
C ARG A 55 -3.17 -1.92 -8.60
N ARG A 56 -4.27 -2.46 -9.14
CA ARG A 56 -5.40 -1.69 -9.66
C ARG A 56 -6.12 -0.93 -8.55
N ILE A 57 -6.40 -1.57 -7.43
CA ILE A 57 -7.03 -0.95 -6.26
C ILE A 57 -6.17 0.19 -5.74
N LEU A 58 -4.85 -0.02 -5.64
CA LEU A 58 -3.92 1.00 -5.18
C LEU A 58 -3.84 2.17 -6.16
N LEU A 59 -3.70 1.93 -7.47
CA LEU A 59 -3.72 2.96 -8.53
C LEU A 59 -5.00 3.80 -8.53
N GLN A 60 -6.15 3.17 -8.31
CA GLN A 60 -7.42 3.88 -8.21
C GLN A 60 -7.50 4.79 -6.98
N GLN A 61 -6.84 4.43 -5.87
CA GLN A 61 -6.74 5.30 -4.70
C GLN A 61 -5.82 6.50 -4.95
N GLU A 62 -4.78 6.37 -5.78
CA GLU A 62 -3.92 7.49 -6.17
C GLU A 62 -4.65 8.50 -7.05
N THR A 63 -5.50 8.01 -7.95
CA THR A 63 -6.21 8.82 -8.94
C THR A 63 -7.35 9.64 -8.33
N GLN A 64 -7.90 9.23 -7.19
CA GLN A 64 -8.94 9.97 -6.48
C GLN A 64 -8.41 10.94 -5.41
N ARG A 65 -7.11 11.25 -5.41
CA ARG A 65 -6.49 12.14 -4.42
C ARG A 65 -6.02 13.46 -5.01
#